data_AF-A0A843FHR0-F1
#
_entry.id   AF-A0A843FHR0-F1
#
_cell.length_a   1.000
_cell.length_b   1.000
_cell.length_c   1.000
_cell.angle_alpha   90.00
_cell.angle_beta   90.00
_cell.angle_gamma   90.00
#
_symmetry.space_group_name_H-M   'P 1'
#
loop_
_entity.id
_entity.type
_entity.pdbx_description
1 polymer ?
#
loop_
_entity_poly.entity_id
_entity_poly.type
_entity_poly.pdbx_seq_one_letter_code
_entity_poly.pdbx_strand_id
1 'polypeptide(L)'
;MRSVGKKLKEVLRGMGIEVVGFAPVSAWDTDPLVSSRIEPVSRPKSIMKNARSVIVIGIPISPATLSTAPSIAYAEAYKVINTM
;
A
#
# COMPACT_ATOMS: atom_id res chain seq x y z
N MET A 1 -20.91 0.06 -9.56
CA MET A 1 -19.50 0.31 -9.19
C MET A 1 -19.28 1.51 -8.24
N ARG A 2 -20.02 2.64 -8.35
CA ARG A 2 -19.81 3.82 -7.48
C ARG A 2 -20.11 3.60 -5.98
N SER A 3 -20.99 2.67 -5.61
CA SER A 3 -21.41 2.44 -4.21
C SER A 3 -20.40 1.64 -3.37
N VAL A 4 -19.73 0.65 -3.97
CA VAL A 4 -18.79 -0.23 -3.25
C VAL A 4 -17.56 0.54 -2.79
N GLY A 5 -16.97 1.38 -3.66
CA GLY A 5 -15.81 2.18 -3.30
C GLY A 5 -16.10 3.16 -2.15
N LYS A 6 -17.30 3.75 -2.12
CA LYS A 6 -17.71 4.65 -1.02
C LYS A 6 -17.84 3.90 0.30
N LYS A 7 -18.59 2.79 0.31
CA LYS A 7 -18.79 1.98 1.53
C LYS A 7 -17.48 1.42 2.07
N LEU A 8 -16.57 1.01 1.18
CA LEU A 8 -15.25 0.53 1.58
C LEU A 8 -14.41 1.63 2.22
N LYS A 9 -14.42 2.86 1.66
CA LYS A 9 -13.75 4.00 2.29
C LYS A 9 -14.30 4.29 3.70
N GLU A 10 -15.61 4.20 3.89
CA GLU A 10 -16.23 4.38 5.22
C GLU A 10 -15.76 3.32 6.22
N VAL A 11 -15.70 2.04 5.81
CA VAL A 11 -15.15 0.96 6.64
C VAL A 11 -13.69 1.21 6.99
N LEU A 12 -12.85 1.55 6.00
CA LEU A 12 -11.42 1.78 6.21
C LEU A 12 -11.14 2.98 7.11
N ARG A 13 -11.93 4.07 6.98
CA ARG A 13 -11.86 5.22 7.89
C ARG A 13 -12.28 4.86 9.32
N GLY A 14 -13.29 4.01 9.47
CA GLY A 14 -13.66 3.44 10.78
C GLY A 14 -12.52 2.63 11.43
N MET A 15 -11.58 2.13 10.63
CA MET A 15 -10.36 1.44 11.08
C MET A 15 -9.15 2.38 11.24
N GLY A 16 -9.31 3.69 11.04
CA GLY A 16 -8.23 4.68 11.11
C GLY A 16 -7.34 4.77 9.86
N ILE A 17 -7.74 4.15 8.75
CA ILE A 17 -7.02 4.24 7.46
C ILE A 17 -7.57 5.44 6.68
N GLU A 18 -6.84 6.55 6.72
CA GLU A 18 -7.24 7.80 6.04
C GLU A 18 -6.77 7.89 4.58
N VAL A 19 -5.66 7.23 4.24
CA VAL A 19 -5.10 7.25 2.89
C VAL A 19 -5.43 5.95 2.18
N VAL A 20 -6.32 6.03 1.19
CA VAL A 20 -6.74 4.87 0.39
C VAL A 20 -6.86 5.20 -1.09
N GLY A 21 -6.25 4.34 -1.90
CA GLY A 21 -6.29 4.36 -3.36
C GLY A 21 -6.81 3.04 -3.94
N PHE A 22 -7.21 3.09 -5.20
CA PHE A 22 -7.65 1.92 -5.96
C PHE A 22 -6.94 1.92 -7.31
N ALA A 23 -6.42 0.76 -7.71
CA ALA A 23 -5.73 0.63 -8.99
C ALA A 23 -6.06 -0.73 -9.63
N PRO A 24 -6.07 -0.83 -10.98
CA PRO A 24 -6.12 -2.11 -11.65
C PRO A 24 -4.81 -2.89 -11.41
N VAL A 25 -4.88 -4.22 -11.33
CA VAL A 25 -3.66 -5.04 -11.13
C VAL A 25 -2.63 -4.84 -12.25
N SER A 26 -3.06 -4.49 -13.45
CA SER A 26 -2.20 -4.23 -14.60
C SER A 26 -1.26 -3.04 -14.39
N ALA A 27 -1.57 -2.13 -13.46
CA ALA A 27 -0.70 -0.98 -13.17
C ALA A 27 0.71 -1.42 -12.72
N TRP A 28 0.84 -2.59 -12.08
CA TRP A 28 2.14 -3.15 -11.67
C TRP A 28 3.00 -3.61 -12.84
N ASP A 29 2.39 -3.83 -14.01
CA ASP A 29 3.08 -4.24 -15.24
C ASP A 29 3.30 -3.06 -16.18
N THR A 30 2.41 -2.08 -16.18
CA THR A 30 2.39 -0.99 -17.16
C THR A 30 2.95 0.34 -16.66
N ASP A 31 2.84 0.64 -15.36
CA ASP A 31 3.35 1.90 -14.81
C ASP A 31 4.88 1.82 -14.63
N PRO A 32 5.68 2.65 -15.32
CA PRO A 32 7.14 2.57 -15.23
C PRO A 32 7.70 2.80 -13.83
N LEU A 33 7.02 3.58 -12.98
CA LEU A 33 7.46 3.85 -11.62
C LEU A 33 7.27 2.64 -10.70
N VAL A 34 6.32 1.77 -11.03
CA VAL A 34 6.02 0.55 -10.27
C VAL A 34 6.74 -0.66 -10.85
N SER A 35 6.65 -0.85 -12.17
CA SER A 35 7.17 -2.04 -12.85
C SER A 35 8.70 -2.14 -12.83
N SER A 36 9.40 -1.00 -12.72
CA SER A 36 10.86 -0.96 -12.55
C SER A 36 11.36 -1.25 -11.14
N ARG A 37 10.47 -1.21 -10.14
CA ARG A 37 10.82 -1.33 -8.71
C ARG A 37 10.29 -2.62 -8.06
N ILE A 38 9.29 -3.24 -8.66
CA ILE A 38 8.63 -4.42 -8.10
C ILE A 38 8.83 -5.61 -9.03
N GLU A 39 9.56 -6.60 -8.51
CA GLU A 39 9.82 -7.87 -9.16
C GLU A 39 8.52 -8.59 -9.54
N PRO A 40 8.47 -9.28 -10.69
CA PRO A 40 7.25 -9.96 -11.16
C PRO A 40 6.62 -10.91 -10.13
N VAL A 41 7.43 -11.60 -9.32
CA VAL A 41 6.95 -12.52 -8.27
C VAL A 41 6.16 -11.81 -7.16
N SER A 42 6.45 -10.53 -6.93
CA SER A 42 5.82 -9.71 -5.89
C SER A 42 4.64 -8.88 -6.42
N ARG A 43 4.25 -9.06 -7.69
CA ARG A 43 3.12 -8.33 -8.29
C ARG A 43 1.78 -9.00 -7.96
N PRO A 44 0.66 -8.24 -7.97
CA PRO A 44 -0.64 -8.75 -7.54
C PRO A 44 -1.09 -10.05 -8.20
N LYS A 45 -0.86 -10.22 -9.51
CA LYS A 45 -1.26 -11.44 -10.24
C LYS A 45 -0.44 -12.68 -9.86
N SER A 46 0.81 -12.50 -9.44
CA SER A 46 1.67 -13.60 -8.97
C SER A 46 1.23 -14.08 -7.59
N ILE A 47 0.76 -13.16 -6.74
CA ILE A 47 0.23 -13.45 -5.40
C ILE A 47 -1.19 -14.03 -5.49
N MET A 48 -2.06 -13.43 -6.30
CA MET A 48 -3.45 -13.83 -6.47
C MET A 48 -3.84 -13.79 -7.96
N LYS A 49 -3.82 -14.96 -8.61
CA LYS A 49 -4.02 -15.11 -10.07
C LYS A 49 -5.29 -14.43 -10.60
N ASN A 50 -6.37 -14.45 -9.83
CA ASN A 50 -7.68 -13.92 -10.25
C ASN A 50 -7.92 -12.46 -9.81
N ALA A 51 -6.93 -11.78 -9.23
CA ALA A 51 -7.08 -10.40 -8.79
C ALA A 51 -7.32 -9.46 -9.99
N ARG A 52 -8.28 -8.54 -9.86
CA ARG A 52 -8.62 -7.53 -10.89
C ARG A 52 -8.24 -6.11 -10.48
N SER A 53 -8.26 -5.84 -9.18
CA SER A 53 -7.92 -4.55 -8.60
C SER A 53 -7.16 -4.76 -7.29
N VAL A 54 -6.40 -3.74 -6.91
CA VAL A 54 -5.80 -3.63 -5.59
C VAL A 54 -6.40 -2.44 -4.84
N ILE A 55 -6.43 -2.57 -3.52
CA ILE A 55 -6.68 -1.47 -2.59
C ILE A 55 -5.30 -1.10 -2.04
N VAL A 56 -4.91 0.15 -2.21
CA VAL A 56 -3.63 0.67 -1.69
C VAL A 56 -3.94 1.45 -0.44
N ILE A 57 -3.34 1.09 0.69
CA ILE A 57 -3.49 1.78 1.96
C ILE A 57 -2.18 2.48 2.33
N GLY A 58 -2.27 3.72 2.79
CA GLY A 58 -1.13 4.46 3.33
C GLY A 58 -1.11 4.36 4.85
N ILE A 59 0.02 3.88 5.40
CA ILE A 59 0.27 3.86 6.84
C ILE A 59 1.13 5.08 7.19
N PRO A 60 0.63 6.04 8.00
CA PRO A 60 1.41 7.22 8.34
C PRO A 60 2.58 6.89 9.26
N ILE A 61 3.72 7.52 9.02
CA ILE A 61 4.88 7.52 9.91
C ILE A 61 5.03 8.91 10.53
N SER A 62 5.41 8.97 11.82
CA SER A 62 5.67 10.24 12.49
C SER A 62 6.82 11.00 11.80
N PRO A 63 6.64 12.30 11.48
CA PRO A 63 7.72 13.13 10.93
C PRO A 63 8.96 13.16 11.82
N ALA A 64 8.79 13.10 13.15
CA ALA A 64 9.89 13.08 14.11
C ALA A 64 10.70 11.77 14.03
N THR A 65 10.05 10.65 13.76
CA THR A 65 10.75 9.37 13.53
C THR A 65 11.51 9.42 12.21
N LEU A 66 10.84 9.89 11.15
CA LEU A 66 11.44 9.99 9.81
C LEU A 66 12.65 10.93 9.76
N SER A 67 12.60 12.06 10.46
CA SER A 67 13.70 13.04 10.48
C SER A 67 14.98 12.52 11.13
N THR A 68 14.89 11.42 11.88
CA THR A 68 16.04 10.77 12.52
C THR A 68 16.61 9.61 11.70
N ALA A 69 16.08 9.30 10.51
CA ALA A 69 16.62 8.24 9.68
C ALA A 69 18.13 8.46 9.42
N PRO A 70 18.99 7.43 9.53
CA PRO A 70 18.68 6.00 9.72
C PRO A 70 18.78 5.53 11.19
N SER A 71 18.16 6.22 12.16
CA SER A 71 18.17 5.82 13.57
C SER A 71 17.53 4.45 13.84
N ILE A 72 17.80 3.89 15.03
CA ILE A 72 17.12 2.68 15.54
C ILE A 72 15.61 2.88 15.57
N ALA A 73 15.12 4.06 16.01
CA ALA A 73 13.70 4.34 16.06
C ALA A 73 13.04 4.29 14.66
N TYR A 74 13.72 4.81 13.64
CA TYR A 74 13.27 4.69 12.25
C TYR A 74 13.31 3.24 11.76
N ALA A 75 14.39 2.52 12.01
CA ALA A 75 14.56 1.14 11.56
C ALA A 75 13.50 0.20 12.17
N GLU A 76 13.23 0.33 13.47
CA GLU A 76 12.19 -0.45 14.14
C GLU A 76 10.78 -0.10 13.62
N ALA A 77 10.48 1.20 13.44
CA ALA A 77 9.21 1.62 12.85
C ALA A 77 9.03 1.06 11.42
N TYR A 78 10.07 1.15 10.58
CA TYR A 78 10.06 0.61 9.22
C TYR A 78 9.86 -0.91 9.22
N LYS A 79 10.54 -1.63 10.08
CA LYS A 79 10.42 -3.09 10.20
C LYS A 79 9.00 -3.48 10.62
N VAL A 80 8.46 -2.88 11.68
CA VAL A 80 7.11 -3.19 12.16
C VAL A 80 6.08 -2.95 11.06
N ILE A 81 6.17 -1.84 10.34
CA ILE A 81 5.21 -1.51 9.27
C ILE A 81 5.30 -2.49 8.08
N ASN A 82 6.51 -2.95 7.71
CA ASN A 82 6.70 -3.81 6.53
C ASN A 82 6.68 -5.32 6.82
N THR A 83 6.48 -5.74 8.07
CA THR A 83 6.38 -7.17 8.44
C THR A 83 4.93 -7.62 8.71
N MET A 84 3.97 -6.68 8.67
CA MET A 84 2.54 -7.00 8.81
C MET A 84 1.95 -7.66 7.56
#